data_AF-A0A970A8P8-F1
#
_entry.id   AF-A0A970A8P8-F1
#
_cell.length_a   1.000
_cell.length_b   1.000
_cell.length_c   1.000
_cell.angle_alpha   90.00
_cell.angle_beta   90.00
_cell.angle_gamma   90.00
#
_symmetry.space_group_name_H-M   'P 1'
#
loop_
_entity.id
_entity.type
_entity.pdbx_description
1 polymer ?
#
loop_
_entity_poly.entity_id
_entity_poly.type
_entity_poly.pdbx_seq_one_letter_code
_entity_poly.pdbx_strand_id
1 'polypeptide(L)'
;MATFVSYVAAEAIIVGHRGSYWGVENTSAAFIKGVTDGGYNYLETDVKVTKDKQYVCWHDDNLDRVGHTGVTIAGNTLATLKTKQLAFSGL
;
A
#
# COMPACT_ATOMS: atom_id res chain seq x y z
N MET A 1 29.36 33.84 -27.53
CA MET A 1 29.39 32.38 -27.38
C MET A 1 28.63 32.07 -26.10
N ALA A 2 27.40 31.57 -26.19
CA ALA A 2 26.57 31.29 -25.01
C ALA A 2 26.90 29.89 -24.49
N THR A 3 27.39 29.82 -23.26
CA THR A 3 27.65 28.57 -22.55
C THR A 3 26.32 28.05 -22.05
N PHE A 4 25.84 26.93 -22.62
CA PHE A 4 24.69 26.22 -22.08
C PHE A 4 25.15 25.37 -20.90
N VAL A 5 24.65 25.68 -19.71
CA VAL A 5 24.81 24.81 -18.53
C VAL A 5 23.73 23.74 -18.62
N SER A 6 24.11 22.49 -18.90
CA SER A 6 23.16 21.38 -18.77
C SER A 6 22.96 21.09 -17.28
N TYR A 7 21.77 21.34 -16.76
CA TYR A 7 21.38 20.79 -15.47
C TYR A 7 21.31 19.27 -15.62
N VAL A 8 22.14 18.53 -14.86
CA VAL A 8 21.87 17.12 -14.61
C VAL A 8 20.63 17.08 -13.72
N ALA A 9 19.46 16.95 -14.32
CA ALA A 9 18.24 16.74 -13.56
C ALA A 9 18.37 15.39 -12.85
N ALA A 10 18.31 15.40 -11.51
CA ALA A 10 18.20 14.15 -10.76
C ALA A 10 16.96 13.41 -11.26
N GLU A 11 17.10 12.12 -11.57
CA GLU A 11 15.96 11.31 -12.01
C GLU A 11 14.88 11.31 -10.92
N ALA A 12 13.62 11.47 -11.34
CA ALA A 12 12.51 11.47 -10.41
C ALA A 12 12.36 10.09 -9.78
N ILE A 13 12.35 10.03 -8.44
CA ILE A 13 12.05 8.82 -7.69
C ILE A 13 10.53 8.71 -7.56
N ILE A 14 9.99 7.59 -8.03
CA ILE A 14 8.57 7.26 -7.91
C ILE A 14 8.39 6.29 -6.75
N VAL A 15 7.61 6.70 -5.75
CA VAL A 15 7.26 5.90 -4.59
C VAL A 15 5.78 5.58 -4.64
N GLY A 16 5.44 4.30 -4.73
CA GLY A 16 4.08 3.82 -4.70
C GLY A 16 3.49 3.89 -3.29
N HIS A 17 2.73 4.94 -2.98
CA HIS A 17 2.02 5.09 -1.72
C HIS A 17 1.00 3.95 -1.55
N ARG A 18 1.21 3.13 -0.51
CA ARG A 18 0.49 1.91 -0.17
C ARG A 18 0.47 0.88 -1.30
N GLY A 19 1.52 0.88 -2.12
CA GLY A 19 1.62 0.08 -3.33
C GLY A 19 1.24 0.87 -4.57
N SER A 20 0.18 0.49 -5.28
CA SER A 20 -0.24 1.16 -6.51
C SER A 20 -1.76 1.18 -6.64
N TYR A 21 -2.23 2.06 -7.52
CA TYR A 21 -3.67 2.22 -7.78
C TYR A 21 -4.29 1.02 -8.52
N TRP A 22 -3.48 0.13 -9.09
CA TRP A 22 -3.92 -1.06 -9.82
C TRP A 22 -4.34 -2.24 -8.93
N GLY A 23 -4.37 -2.04 -7.62
CA GLY A 23 -4.87 -3.03 -6.67
C GLY A 23 -5.42 -2.35 -5.41
N VAL A 24 -5.99 -3.15 -4.52
CA VAL A 24 -6.32 -2.64 -3.18
C VAL A 24 -5.03 -2.26 -2.48
N GLU A 25 -5.00 -1.09 -1.84
CA GLU A 25 -3.85 -0.63 -1.07
C GLU A 25 -3.31 -1.69 -0.10
N ASN A 26 -1.99 -1.65 0.16
CA ASN A 26 -1.31 -2.57 1.07
C ASN A 26 -1.46 -4.07 0.72
N THR A 27 -1.82 -4.42 -0.53
CA THR A 27 -1.88 -5.81 -1.01
C THR A 27 -0.70 -6.18 -1.91
N SER A 28 -0.40 -7.47 -1.98
CA SER A 28 0.59 -8.00 -2.93
C SER A 28 0.26 -7.66 -4.38
N ALA A 29 -1.03 -7.62 -4.74
CA ALA A 29 -1.46 -7.23 -6.08
C ALA A 29 -1.07 -5.77 -6.40
N ALA A 30 -1.34 -4.84 -5.49
CA ALA A 30 -0.93 -3.44 -5.64
C ALA A 30 0.60 -3.28 -5.69
N PHE A 31 1.34 -4.03 -4.89
CA PHE A 31 2.81 -4.03 -4.91
C PHE A 31 3.37 -4.55 -6.23
N ILE A 32 2.94 -5.73 -6.66
CA ILE A 32 3.39 -6.35 -7.92
C ILE A 32 3.10 -5.42 -9.08
N LYS A 33 1.89 -4.86 -9.16
CA LYS A 33 1.49 -3.96 -10.24
C LYS A 33 2.25 -2.63 -10.26
N GLY A 34 2.57 -2.07 -9.10
CA GLY A 34 3.42 -0.88 -9.02
C GLY A 34 4.80 -1.10 -9.64
N VAL A 35 5.37 -2.29 -9.45
CA VAL A 35 6.66 -2.66 -10.04
C VAL A 35 6.52 -3.00 -11.53
N THR A 36 5.59 -3.89 -11.89
CA THR A 36 5.51 -4.45 -13.25
C THR A 36 4.91 -3.48 -14.27
N ASP A 37 3.91 -2.70 -13.85
CA ASP A 37 3.13 -1.85 -14.75
C ASP A 37 3.51 -0.37 -14.57
N GLY A 38 3.89 0.03 -13.34
CA GLY A 38 4.23 1.41 -12.98
C GLY A 38 5.71 1.77 -13.00
N GLY A 39 6.62 0.80 -12.97
CA GLY A 39 8.06 1.06 -12.92
C GLY A 39 8.52 1.80 -11.66
N TYR A 40 7.81 1.64 -10.54
CA TYR A 40 8.11 2.39 -9.31
C TYR A 40 9.46 1.99 -8.71
N ASN A 41 10.22 2.97 -8.23
CA ASN A 41 11.51 2.74 -7.58
C ASN A 41 11.33 2.13 -6.18
N TYR A 42 10.28 2.55 -5.47
CA TYR A 42 9.94 2.08 -4.14
C TYR A 42 8.45 1.84 -3.99
N LEU A 43 8.11 1.00 -3.02
CA LEU A 43 6.75 0.75 -2.58
C LEU A 43 6.67 1.08 -1.09
N GLU A 44 5.69 1.89 -0.73
CA GLU A 44 5.40 2.25 0.65
C GLU A 44 4.27 1.35 1.19
N THR A 45 4.29 1.08 2.49
CA THR A 45 3.30 0.28 3.19
C THR A 45 3.17 0.73 4.64
N ASP A 46 1.95 0.62 5.17
CA ASP A 46 1.63 0.90 6.56
C ASP A 46 1.67 -0.40 7.39
N VAL A 47 2.45 -0.44 8.46
CA VAL A 47 2.53 -1.63 9.33
C VAL A 47 1.70 -1.45 10.60
N LYS A 48 0.88 -2.45 10.91
CA LYS A 48 0.09 -2.55 12.16
C LYS A 48 0.31 -3.90 12.83
N VAL A 49 -0.13 -4.00 14.09
CA VAL A 49 0.03 -5.20 14.92
C VAL A 49 -1.32 -5.73 15.36
N THR A 50 -1.55 -7.02 15.16
CA THR A 50 -2.78 -7.73 15.54
C THR A 50 -2.82 -8.05 17.04
N LYS A 51 -3.98 -8.51 17.54
CA LYS A 51 -4.14 -8.98 18.93
C LYS A 51 -3.16 -10.09 19.31
N ASP A 52 -2.87 -10.99 18.36
CA ASP A 52 -1.92 -12.10 18.49
C ASP A 52 -0.49 -11.73 18.03
N LYS A 53 -0.17 -10.43 18.05
CA LYS A 53 1.18 -9.86 17.83
C LYS A 53 1.79 -10.19 16.46
N GLN A 54 0.95 -10.36 15.44
CA GLN A 54 1.39 -10.52 14.07
C GLN A 54 1.45 -9.14 13.39
N TYR A 55 2.44 -8.94 12.51
CA TYR A 55 2.52 -7.74 11.68
C TYR A 55 1.66 -7.90 10.43
N VAL A 56 0.94 -6.83 10.06
CA VAL A 56 0.11 -6.78 8.86
C VAL A 56 0.30 -5.44 8.14
N CYS A 57 0.12 -5.45 6.82
CA CYS A 57 0.12 -4.26 5.98
C CYS A 57 -1.31 -3.69 5.93
N TRP A 58 -1.57 -2.55 6.59
CA TRP A 58 -2.88 -1.93 6.66
C TRP A 58 -2.79 -0.49 7.21
N HIS A 59 -3.52 0.46 6.61
CA HIS A 59 -3.43 1.88 7.00
C HIS A 59 -4.26 2.26 8.24
N ASP A 60 -5.57 2.02 8.17
CA ASP A 60 -6.51 2.48 9.20
C ASP A 60 -6.42 1.61 10.47
N ASP A 61 -7.04 2.01 11.59
CA ASP A 61 -7.08 1.14 12.78
C ASP A 61 -8.18 0.05 12.68
N ASN A 62 -9.08 0.18 11.70
CA ASN A 62 -10.21 -0.69 11.45
C ASN A 62 -10.41 -1.00 9.97
N LEU A 63 -11.38 -1.86 9.65
CA LEU A 63 -11.73 -2.29 8.30
C LEU A 63 -13.02 -1.62 7.79
N ASP A 64 -13.47 -0.52 8.42
CA ASP A 64 -14.74 0.11 8.10
C ASP A 64 -14.77 0.60 6.64
N ARG A 65 -13.65 1.17 6.15
CA ARG A 65 -13.51 1.68 4.78
C ARG A 65 -13.67 0.60 3.69
N VAL A 66 -13.48 -0.67 4.05
CA VAL A 66 -13.66 -1.82 3.14
C VAL A 66 -14.88 -2.67 3.50
N GLY A 67 -15.80 -2.12 4.31
CA GLY A 67 -17.12 -2.72 4.56
C GLY A 67 -17.20 -3.69 5.75
N HIS A 68 -16.14 -3.84 6.56
CA HIS A 68 -16.18 -4.67 7.77
C HIS A 68 -16.29 -3.82 9.02
N THR A 69 -17.49 -3.27 9.25
CA THR A 69 -17.74 -2.32 10.35
C THR A 69 -17.41 -2.93 11.72
N GLY A 70 -16.65 -2.20 12.54
CA GLY A 70 -16.33 -2.58 13.91
C GLY A 70 -15.22 -3.63 14.05
N VAL A 71 -14.60 -4.04 12.95
CA VAL A 71 -13.43 -4.94 12.96
C VAL A 71 -12.16 -4.11 13.04
N THR A 72 -11.51 -4.10 14.21
CA THR A 72 -10.23 -3.40 14.42
C THR A 72 -9.03 -4.33 14.25
N ILE A 73 -7.87 -3.79 13.83
CA ILE A 73 -6.64 -4.58 13.67
C ILE A 73 -6.14 -5.09 15.02
N ALA A 74 -5.94 -4.19 15.99
CA ALA A 74 -5.44 -4.54 17.32
C ALA A 74 -6.43 -5.38 18.16
N GLY A 75 -7.72 -5.37 17.81
CA GLY A 75 -8.77 -6.14 18.50
C GLY A 75 -8.94 -7.58 18.00
N ASN A 76 -8.36 -7.94 16.85
CA ASN A 76 -8.58 -9.23 16.19
C ASN A 76 -7.26 -9.99 15.95
N THR A 77 -7.36 -11.33 15.82
CA THR A 77 -6.21 -12.17 15.48
C THR A 77 -5.95 -12.14 13.97
N LEU A 78 -4.73 -12.50 13.55
CA LEU A 78 -4.41 -12.64 12.13
C LEU A 78 -5.35 -13.64 11.44
N ALA A 79 -5.69 -14.75 12.13
CA ALA A 79 -6.61 -15.74 11.61
C ALA A 79 -8.00 -15.15 11.33
N THR A 80 -8.54 -14.33 12.23
CA THR A 80 -9.83 -13.65 12.01
C THR A 80 -9.74 -12.65 10.86
N LEU A 81 -8.67 -11.84 10.80
CA LEU A 81 -8.49 -10.83 9.75
C LEU A 81 -8.37 -11.46 8.36
N LYS A 82 -7.71 -12.62 8.23
CA LYS A 82 -7.63 -13.36 6.96
C LYS A 82 -8.97 -13.86 6.41
N THR A 83 -10.03 -13.89 7.21
CA THR A 83 -11.38 -14.25 6.74
C THR A 83 -12.11 -13.10 6.06
N LYS A 84 -11.58 -11.87 6.13
CA LYS A 84 -12.23 -10.67 5.61
C LYS A 84 -11.82 -10.45 4.16
N GLN A 85 -12.82 -10.43 3.27
CA GLN A 85 -12.58 -10.13 1.87
C GLN A 85 -12.33 -8.64 1.68
N LEU A 86 -11.30 -8.32 0.91
CA LEU A 86 -11.03 -6.96 0.46
C LEU A 86 -11.74 -6.75 -0.87
N ALA A 87 -12.65 -5.78 -0.94
CA ALA A 87 -13.27 -5.39 -2.20
C ALA A 87 -12.47 -4.25 -2.82
N PHE A 88 -12.00 -4.44 -4.06
CA PHE A 88 -11.47 -3.35 -4.88
C PHE A 88 -12.67 -2.68 -5.56
N SER A 89 -12.99 -1.44 -5.18
CA SER A 89 -14.08 -0.70 -5.81
C SER A 89 -13.66 0.02 -7.08
N GLY A 90 -12.51 -0.34 -7.69
CA GLY A 90 -12.02 0.14 -8.99
C GLY A 90 -12.43 1.56 -9.33
N LEU A 91 -11.66 2.55 -8.86
CA LEU A 91 -11.66 3.87 -9.48
C LEU A 91 -10.84 3.81 -10.77
#